data_AF-S2E6A3-F1
#
_entry.id   AF-S2E6A3-F1
#
_cell.length_a   1.000
_cell.length_b   1.000
_cell.length_c   1.000
_cell.angle_alpha   90.00
_cell.angle_beta   90.00
_cell.angle_gamma   90.00
#
_symmetry.space_group_name_H-M   'P 1'
#
loop_
_entity.id
_entity.type
_entity.pdbx_description
1 polymer ?
#
loop_
_entity_poly.entity_id
_entity_poly.type
_entity_poly.pdbx_seq_one_letter_code
_entity_poly.pdbx_strand_id
1 'polypeptide(L)'
;TLAFDTIYAEGQRRYVESLSAYARQFLEMMDKPDVDSIEGLSPAISIQQKTTSKNPRSTVGTTTEIYDYMRLLFARIGIPYCTNCSRKISSQSVETICDSILKDFVGQKILILSPIIQRKKEHMKNYLNK
;
A
#
# COMPACT_ATOMS: atom_id res chain seq x y z
N THR A 1 -35.18 2.48 -1.30
CA THR A 1 -35.68 3.81 -0.93
C THR A 1 -35.27 4.19 0.48
N LEU A 2 -35.94 3.80 1.57
CA LEU A 2 -35.60 4.35 2.90
C LEU A 2 -34.17 4.02 3.42
N ALA A 3 -33.75 2.75 3.40
CA ALA A 3 -32.49 2.35 4.05
C ALA A 3 -31.23 2.89 3.35
N PHE A 4 -31.12 2.67 2.04
CA PHE A 4 -29.92 3.06 1.28
C PHE A 4 -30.02 4.47 0.69
N ASP A 5 -31.14 4.79 0.05
CA ASP A 5 -31.28 6.03 -0.71
C ASP A 5 -31.57 7.24 0.20
N THR A 6 -31.99 7.01 1.45
CA THR A 6 -32.32 8.07 2.41
C THR A 6 -31.38 8.07 3.63
N ILE A 7 -31.42 7.01 4.44
CA ILE A 7 -30.68 6.97 5.73
C ILE A 7 -29.17 6.88 5.50
N TYR A 8 -28.71 5.92 4.70
CA TYR A 8 -27.29 5.78 4.37
C TYR A 8 -26.77 6.99 3.60
N ALA A 9 -27.53 7.46 2.59
CA ALA A 9 -27.18 8.64 1.80
C ALA A 9 -26.94 9.88 2.69
N GLU A 10 -27.89 10.20 3.56
CA GLU A 10 -27.79 11.36 4.45
C GLU A 10 -26.66 11.20 5.49
N GLY A 11 -26.44 9.98 6.00
CA GLY A 11 -25.38 9.70 6.98
C GLY A 11 -23.97 9.83 6.43
N GLN A 12 -23.73 9.32 5.22
CA GLN A 12 -22.44 9.49 4.56
C GLN A 12 -22.25 10.94 4.08
N ARG A 13 -23.30 11.61 3.58
CA ARG A 13 -23.23 13.03 3.18
C ARG A 13 -22.78 13.91 4.35
N ARG A 14 -23.44 13.80 5.52
CA ARG A 14 -23.06 14.55 6.73
C ARG A 14 -21.64 14.27 7.22
N TYR A 15 -21.19 13.01 7.12
CA TYR A 15 -19.82 12.65 7.47
C TYR A 15 -18.80 13.33 6.54
N VAL A 16 -19.04 13.32 5.22
CA VAL A 16 -18.19 14.01 4.24
C VAL A 16 -18.18 15.52 4.46
N GLU A 17 -19.31 16.10 4.86
CA GLU A 17 -19.41 17.53 5.19
C GLU A 17 -18.55 17.95 6.39
N SER A 18 -18.28 17.03 7.31
CA SER A 18 -17.39 17.27 8.45
C SER A 18 -15.89 17.30 8.08
N LEU A 19 -15.53 16.86 6.87
CA LEU A 19 -14.15 16.83 6.38
C LEU A 19 -13.67 18.21 5.91
N SER A 20 -12.36 18.34 5.73
CA SER A 20 -11.74 19.60 5.31
C SER A 20 -12.32 20.11 3.98
N ALA A 21 -12.39 21.44 3.82
CA ALA A 21 -12.90 22.06 2.59
C ALA A 21 -12.18 21.57 1.33
N TYR A 22 -10.88 21.25 1.46
CA TYR A 22 -10.08 20.65 0.40
C TYR A 22 -10.50 19.21 0.11
N ALA A 23 -10.69 18.37 1.13
CA ALA A 23 -11.13 16.98 0.94
C ALA A 23 -12.51 16.91 0.26
N ARG A 24 -13.42 17.83 0.56
CA ARG A 24 -14.74 17.93 -0.07
C ARG A 24 -14.69 18.17 -1.58
N GLN A 25 -13.60 18.73 -2.12
CA GLN A 25 -13.46 18.93 -3.57
C GLN A 25 -13.23 17.62 -4.34
N PHE A 26 -12.69 16.60 -3.68
CA PHE A 26 -12.31 15.32 -4.32
C PHE A 26 -13.26 14.17 -3.98
N LEU A 27 -14.16 14.38 -3.03
CA LEU A 27 -15.14 13.38 -2.64
C LEU A 27 -16.42 13.61 -3.43
N GLU A 28 -16.95 12.55 -4.02
CA GLU A 28 -18.28 12.59 -4.64
C GLU A 28 -19.30 12.99 -3.57
N MET A 29 -19.83 14.20 -3.69
CA MET A 29 -20.97 14.62 -2.89
C MET A 29 -22.17 13.82 -3.37
N MET A 30 -22.68 12.94 -2.51
CA MET A 30 -23.95 12.27 -2.80
C MET A 30 -25.07 13.30 -2.84
N ASP A 31 -26.00 13.09 -3.77
CA ASP A 31 -27.20 13.90 -3.87
C ASP A 31 -27.94 13.92 -2.54
N LYS A 32 -28.46 15.10 -2.17
CA LYS A 32 -29.26 15.23 -0.96
C LYS A 32 -30.56 14.44 -1.16
N PRO A 33 -30.89 13.49 -0.28
CA PRO A 33 -32.12 12.72 -0.41
C PRO A 33 -33.36 13.60 -0.16
N ASP A 34 -34.47 13.21 -0.79
CA ASP A 34 -35.77 13.89 -0.67
C ASP A 34 -36.42 13.60 0.68
N VAL A 35 -36.07 14.40 1.70
CA VAL A 35 -36.59 14.34 3.06
C VAL A 35 -36.68 15.72 3.67
N ASP A 36 -37.70 15.93 4.51
CA ASP A 36 -37.89 17.20 5.22
C ASP A 36 -36.79 17.43 6.27
N SER A 37 -36.64 16.50 7.21
CA SER A 37 -35.57 16.52 8.20
C SER A 37 -35.28 15.13 8.75
N ILE A 38 -34.03 14.89 9.13
CA ILE A 38 -33.62 13.72 9.89
C ILE A 38 -32.61 14.16 10.95
N GLU A 39 -32.86 13.82 12.20
CA GLU A 39 -31.98 14.14 13.32
C GLU A 39 -31.41 12.86 13.95
N GLY A 40 -30.32 12.98 14.70
CA GLY A 40 -29.71 11.84 15.40
C GLY A 40 -29.00 10.81 14.50
N LEU A 41 -28.63 11.16 13.27
CA LEU A 41 -27.89 10.25 12.40
C LEU A 41 -26.43 10.12 12.80
N SER A 42 -25.98 8.89 13.01
CA SER A 42 -24.56 8.54 13.04
C SER A 42 -23.97 8.51 11.63
N PRO A 43 -22.64 8.61 11.47
CA PRO A 43 -21.97 8.26 10.22
C PRO A 43 -22.40 6.87 9.75
N ALA A 44 -22.82 6.76 8.49
CA ALA A 44 -23.37 5.53 7.94
C ALA A 44 -22.37 4.82 7.02
N ILE A 45 -22.33 3.48 7.11
CA ILE A 45 -21.53 2.61 6.24
C ILE A 45 -22.48 1.56 5.63
N SER A 46 -22.52 1.46 4.30
CA SER A 46 -23.30 0.42 3.63
C SER A 46 -22.48 -0.85 3.48
N ILE A 47 -23.06 -2.00 3.84
CA ILE A 47 -22.52 -3.32 3.52
C ILE A 47 -23.44 -3.93 2.47
N GLN A 48 -22.99 -3.95 1.21
CA GLN A 48 -23.73 -4.50 0.09
C GLN A 48 -22.87 -5.49 -0.69
N GLN A 49 -23.50 -6.48 -1.31
CA GLN A 49 -22.86 -7.38 -2.25
C GLN A 49 -22.70 -6.69 -3.61
N LYS A 50 -21.78 -5.71 -3.70
CA LYS A 50 -21.34 -5.17 -4.98
C LYS A 50 -20.26 -6.08 -5.57
N THR A 51 -20.33 -6.34 -6.86
CA THR A 51 -19.26 -7.05 -7.57
C THR A 51 -17.97 -6.26 -7.44
N THR A 52 -16.98 -6.84 -6.77
CA THR A 52 -15.68 -6.21 -6.56
C THR A 52 -14.91 -6.08 -7.87
N SER A 53 -14.04 -5.06 -7.95
CA SER A 53 -13.11 -4.88 -9.06
C SER A 53 -12.28 -6.17 -9.26
N LYS A 54 -12.22 -6.66 -10.50
CA LYS A 54 -11.43 -7.83 -10.89
C LYS A 54 -9.96 -7.46 -11.04
N ASN A 55 -9.31 -7.08 -9.94
CA ASN A 55 -7.85 -6.92 -9.93
C ASN A 55 -7.19 -8.28 -9.65
N PRO A 56 -6.42 -8.86 -10.59
CA PRO A 56 -5.81 -10.17 -10.41
C PRO A 56 -4.77 -10.23 -9.26
N ARG A 57 -4.32 -9.07 -8.75
CA ARG A 57 -3.43 -8.99 -7.58
C ARG A 57 -4.17 -8.90 -6.24
N SER A 58 -5.49 -8.73 -6.27
CA SER A 58 -6.31 -8.67 -5.06
C SER A 58 -6.68 -10.08 -4.61
N THR A 59 -6.38 -10.37 -3.35
CA THR A 59 -6.73 -11.62 -2.68
C THR A 59 -7.58 -11.31 -1.44
N VAL A 60 -8.10 -12.35 -0.78
CA VAL A 60 -8.76 -12.19 0.52
C VAL A 60 -7.82 -11.49 1.51
N GLY A 61 -6.55 -11.89 1.56
CA GLY A 61 -5.57 -11.32 2.47
C GLY A 61 -5.27 -9.84 2.25
N THR A 62 -5.33 -9.35 0.99
CA THR A 62 -5.19 -7.90 0.72
C THR A 62 -6.47 -7.14 1.01
N THR A 63 -7.64 -7.78 0.88
CA THR A 63 -8.94 -7.14 1.12
C THR A 63 -9.22 -6.97 2.61
N THR A 64 -8.75 -7.92 3.43
CA THR A 64 -8.88 -7.89 4.89
C THR A 64 -7.67 -7.24 5.58
N GLU A 65 -6.69 -6.74 4.83
CA GLU A 65 -5.41 -6.19 5.33
C GLU A 65 -4.53 -7.18 6.12
N ILE A 66 -4.98 -8.43 6.34
CA ILE A 66 -4.21 -9.48 7.03
C ILE A 66 -2.84 -9.68 6.37
N TYR A 67 -2.76 -9.60 5.05
CA TYR A 67 -1.50 -9.77 4.32
C TYR A 67 -0.48 -8.67 4.68
N ASP A 68 -0.91 -7.45 5.00
CA ASP A 68 -0.01 -6.39 5.42
C ASP A 68 0.56 -6.64 6.83
N TYR A 69 -0.25 -7.18 7.73
CA TYR A 69 0.24 -7.67 9.03
C TYR A 69 1.21 -8.84 8.86
N MET A 70 0.91 -9.79 7.97
CA MET A 70 1.83 -10.89 7.66
C MET A 70 3.17 -10.37 7.13
N ARG A 71 3.16 -9.38 6.23
CA ARG A 71 4.40 -8.76 5.72
C ARG A 71 5.25 -8.18 6.85
N LEU A 72 4.64 -7.47 7.79
CA LEU A 72 5.35 -6.95 8.96
C LEU A 72 5.88 -8.07 9.87
N LEU A 73 5.09 -9.11 10.09
CA LEU A 73 5.49 -10.28 10.90
C LEU A 73 6.74 -10.96 10.31
N PHE A 74 6.70 -11.30 9.02
CA PHE A 74 7.83 -11.95 8.34
C PHE A 74 9.03 -11.02 8.19
N ALA A 75 8.82 -9.71 8.00
CA ALA A 75 9.93 -8.76 7.94
C ALA A 75 10.65 -8.59 9.29
N ARG A 76 9.94 -8.72 10.42
CA ARG A 76 10.53 -8.51 11.75
C ARG A 76 11.11 -9.77 12.37
N ILE A 77 10.46 -10.93 12.20
CA ILE A 77 10.83 -12.16 12.92
C ILE A 77 11.20 -13.29 11.94
N GLY A 78 10.85 -13.16 10.65
CA GLY A 78 11.17 -14.16 9.65
C GLY A 78 12.68 -14.32 9.47
N ILE A 79 13.14 -15.58 9.51
CA ILE A 79 14.54 -15.92 9.23
C ILE A 79 14.64 -16.26 7.74
N PRO A 80 15.38 -15.48 6.93
CA PRO A 80 15.50 -15.73 5.51
C PRO A 80 16.46 -16.90 5.22
N TYR A 81 16.07 -17.76 4.28
CA TYR A 81 16.85 -18.90 3.80
C TYR A 81 17.03 -18.84 2.29
N CYS A 82 18.16 -19.33 1.79
CA CYS A 82 18.43 -19.45 0.36
C CYS A 82 17.51 -20.51 -0.25
N THR A 83 16.83 -20.18 -1.35
CA THR A 83 15.90 -21.10 -2.04
C THR A 83 16.58 -22.29 -2.72
N ASN A 84 17.87 -22.17 -3.06
CA ASN A 84 18.59 -23.24 -3.77
C ASN A 84 19.33 -24.20 -2.82
N CYS A 85 19.80 -23.72 -1.67
CA CYS A 85 20.63 -24.53 -0.77
C CYS A 85 20.13 -24.58 0.68
N SER A 86 19.00 -23.95 0.99
CA SER A 86 18.37 -23.94 2.32
C SER A 86 19.25 -23.43 3.47
N ARG A 87 20.36 -22.75 3.17
CA ARG A 87 21.22 -22.11 4.17
C ARG A 87 20.62 -20.79 4.64
N LYS A 88 20.79 -20.48 5.93
CA LYS A 88 20.37 -19.20 6.52
C LYS A 88 21.16 -18.06 5.87
N ILE A 89 20.44 -17.00 5.46
CA ILE A 89 21.06 -15.80 4.87
C ILE A 89 21.63 -14.94 6.01
N SER A 90 22.84 -14.41 5.78
CA SER A 90 23.55 -13.51 6.69
C SER A 90 24.09 -12.29 5.95
N SER A 91 24.54 -11.29 6.70
CA SER A 91 25.30 -10.17 6.13
C SER A 91 26.61 -10.67 5.52
N GLN A 92 27.08 -9.95 4.50
CA GLN A 92 28.35 -10.19 3.83
C GLN A 92 29.23 -8.95 3.97
N SER A 93 30.55 -9.14 4.05
CA SER A 93 31.51 -8.03 4.06
C SER A 93 31.75 -7.51 2.64
N VAL A 94 32.25 -6.28 2.52
CA VAL A 94 32.56 -5.68 1.22
C VAL A 94 33.63 -6.50 0.50
N GLU A 95 34.65 -6.97 1.23
CA GLU A 95 35.73 -7.80 0.70
C GLU A 95 35.16 -9.12 0.16
N THR A 96 34.27 -9.76 0.92
CA THR A 96 33.62 -11.02 0.49
C THR A 96 32.84 -10.83 -0.82
N ILE A 97 32.15 -9.69 -0.97
CA ILE A 97 31.41 -9.36 -2.19
C ILE A 97 32.38 -9.12 -3.36
N CYS A 98 33.45 -8.34 -3.15
CA CYS A 98 34.47 -8.08 -4.16
C CYS A 98 35.15 -9.36 -4.64
N ASP A 99 35.55 -10.25 -3.72
CA ASP A 99 36.17 -11.53 -4.03
C ASP A 99 35.24 -12.43 -4.84
N SER A 100 33.94 -12.47 -4.50
CA SER A 100 32.94 -13.22 -5.28
C SER A 100 32.85 -12.68 -6.71
N ILE A 101 32.78 -11.36 -6.88
CA ILE A 101 32.69 -10.75 -8.22
C ILE A 101 33.95 -11.07 -9.05
N LEU A 102 35.13 -10.90 -8.47
CA LEU A 102 36.39 -11.19 -9.16
C LEU A 102 36.49 -12.67 -9.55
N LYS A 103 35.99 -13.59 -8.71
CA LYS A 103 36.01 -15.03 -8.97
C LYS A 103 34.96 -15.48 -9.99
N ASP A 104 33.73 -14.99 -9.87
CA ASP A 104 32.59 -15.48 -10.66
C ASP A 104 32.57 -14.88 -12.09
N PHE A 105 33.20 -13.72 -12.28
CA PHE A 105 33.18 -12.98 -13.56
C PHE A 105 34.56 -12.80 -14.21
N VAL A 106 35.53 -13.67 -13.92
CA VAL A 106 36.87 -13.64 -14.55
C VAL A 106 36.74 -13.64 -16.08
N GLY A 107 37.36 -12.65 -16.73
CA GLY A 107 37.39 -12.54 -18.19
C GLY A 107 36.08 -12.08 -18.85
N GLN A 108 35.05 -11.77 -18.06
CA GLN A 108 33.77 -11.26 -18.54
C GLN A 108 33.71 -9.73 -18.41
N LYS A 109 33.07 -9.06 -19.38
CA LYS A 109 32.75 -7.64 -19.26
C LYS A 109 31.47 -7.48 -18.43
N ILE A 110 31.58 -6.81 -17.29
CA ILE A 110 30.44 -6.53 -16.41
C ILE A 110 30.19 -5.03 -16.31
N LEU A 111 28.93 -4.65 -16.08
CA LEU A 111 28.53 -3.27 -15.79
C LEU A 111 28.28 -3.14 -14.29
N ILE A 112 29.07 -2.30 -13.61
CA ILE A 112 28.87 -2.01 -12.19
C ILE A 112 27.90 -0.85 -12.05
N LEU A 113 26.77 -1.10 -11.39
CA LEU A 113 25.74 -0.11 -11.10
C LEU A 113 25.71 0.18 -9.60
N SER A 114 25.43 1.43 -9.24
CA SER A 114 25.20 1.85 -7.86
C SER A 114 23.80 2.46 -7.74
N PRO A 115 22.77 1.67 -7.41
CA PRO A 115 21.41 2.18 -7.21
C PRO A 115 21.33 2.91 -5.86
N ILE A 116 21.81 4.16 -5.83
CA ILE A 116 21.86 5.02 -4.63
C ILE A 116 20.46 5.24 -4.04
N ILE A 117 19.44 5.30 -4.89
CA ILE A 117 18.05 5.53 -4.49
C ILE A 117 17.21 4.33 -4.88
N GLN A 118 16.58 3.72 -3.88
CA GLN A 118 15.65 2.61 -4.07
C GLN A 118 14.30 2.96 -3.45
N ARG A 119 13.27 3.12 -4.28
CA ARG A 119 11.85 3.24 -3.90
C ARG A 119 11.52 4.32 -2.83
N LYS A 120 12.40 5.29 -2.59
CA LYS A 120 12.14 6.44 -1.72
C LYS A 120 11.57 7.60 -2.54
N LYS A 121 10.49 8.22 -2.03
CA LYS A 121 9.96 9.49 -2.55
C LYS A 121 10.63 10.64 -1.79
N GLU A 122 11.82 11.05 -2.21
CA GLU A 122 12.56 12.20 -1.64
C GLU A 122 13.03 13.14 -2.75
N HIS A 123 13.15 14.45 -2.46
CA HIS A 123 13.66 15.43 -3.43
C HIS A 123 15.16 15.21 -3.69
N MET A 124 15.50 14.88 -4.94
CA MET A 124 16.80 14.30 -5.33
C MET A 124 17.94 15.30 -5.54
N LYS A 125 17.72 16.61 -5.35
CA LYS A 125 18.68 17.67 -5.74
C LYS A 125 20.07 17.51 -5.11
N ASN A 126 20.16 16.91 -3.92
CA ASN A 126 21.42 16.79 -3.19
C ASN A 126 22.26 15.55 -3.59
N TYR A 127 21.71 14.61 -4.37
CA TYR A 127 22.41 13.37 -4.76
C TYR A 127 23.09 13.44 -6.13
N LEU A 128 22.72 14.41 -6.97
CA LEU A 128 23.22 14.57 -8.35
C LEU A 128 24.44 15.50 -8.47
N ASN A 129 24.71 16.29 -7.42
CA ASN A 129 25.77 17.32 -7.42
C ASN A 129 26.96 16.94 -6.52
N LYS A 130 27.15 15.65 -6.23
CA LYS A 130 28.33 15.08 -5.59
C LYS A 130 28.99 14.10 -6.55
#